data_AF-A0A3D0HLK3-F1
#
_entry.id   AF-A0A3D0HLK3-F1
#
_cell.length_a   1.000
_cell.length_b   1.000
_cell.length_c   1.000
_cell.angle_alpha   90.00
_cell.angle_beta   90.00
_cell.angle_gamma   90.00
#
_symmetry.space_group_name_H-M   'P 1'
#
loop_
_entity.id
_entity.type
_entity.pdbx_description
1 polymer ?
#
loop_
_entity_poly.entity_id
_entity_poly.type
_entity_poly.pdbx_seq_one_letter_code
_entity_poly.pdbx_strand_id
1 'polypeptide(L)' 'MQSHRSLKGIDVSHWEGRIDFPEVRRDGIRIVYIKASEGDREVDPDFERNYREAQTAGLKIGSTS' A
#
# COMPACT_ATOMS: atom_id res chain seq x y z
N MET A 1 27.97 2.04 -16.59
CA MET A 1 26.57 1.64 -16.83
C MET A 1 25.76 2.05 -15.59
N GLN A 2 24.85 3.02 -15.71
CA GLN A 2 23.96 3.41 -14.61
C GLN A 2 22.85 2.35 -14.49
N SER A 3 22.78 1.63 -13.38
CA SER A 3 21.65 0.73 -13.09
C SER A 3 20.47 1.57 -12.60
N HIS A 4 19.41 1.63 -13.41
CA HIS A 4 18.14 2.22 -12.97
C HIS A 4 17.46 1.26 -12.00
N ARG A 5 17.51 1.59 -10.70
CA ARG A 5 16.78 0.87 -9.67
C ARG A 5 15.32 1.33 -9.67
N SER A 6 14.45 0.59 -10.35
CA SER A 6 12.99 0.75 -10.22
C SER A 6 12.53 0.27 -8.84
N LEU A 7 11.79 1.10 -8.11
CA LEU A 7 11.11 0.67 -6.89
C LEU A 7 9.85 -0.09 -7.27
N LYS A 8 9.69 -1.31 -6.75
CA LYS A 8 8.46 -2.08 -6.92
C LYS A 8 7.39 -1.59 -5.95
N GLY A 9 6.17 -1.46 -6.44
CA GLY A 9 5.00 -1.07 -5.65
C GLY A 9 3.77 -1.92 -5.95
N ILE A 10 2.81 -1.89 -5.04
CA ILE A 10 1.47 -2.47 -5.18
C ILE A 10 0.41 -1.40 -4.89
N ASP A 11 -0.80 -1.61 -5.38
CA ASP A 11 -2.00 -0.82 -5.08
C ASP A 11 -3.01 -1.74 -4.38
N VAL A 12 -3.60 -1.28 -3.29
CA VAL A 12 -4.46 -2.09 -2.40
C VAL A 12 -5.67 -1.30 -1.91
N SER A 13 -6.73 -2.03 -1.62
CA SER A 13 -8.00 -1.53 -1.09
C SER A 13 -8.63 -2.53 -0.12
N HIS A 14 -9.87 -2.28 0.32
CA HIS A 14 -10.63 -3.26 1.09
C HIS A 14 -10.88 -4.59 0.34
N TRP A 15 -10.81 -4.61 -1.00
CA TRP A 15 -11.04 -5.81 -1.81
C TRP A 15 -10.04 -6.94 -1.52
N GLU A 16 -8.86 -6.60 -1.02
CA GLU A 16 -7.78 -7.54 -0.73
C GLU A 16 -7.97 -8.18 0.66
N GLY A 17 -8.88 -7.63 1.48
CA GLY A 17 -9.10 -8.04 2.85
C GLY A 17 -7.88 -7.76 3.74
N ARG A 18 -7.38 -8.81 4.41
CA ARG A 18 -6.24 -8.68 5.32
C ARG A 18 -4.94 -9.02 4.60
N ILE A 19 -3.98 -8.09 4.63
CA ILE A 19 -2.71 -8.19 3.92
C ILE A 19 -1.57 -8.37 4.92
N ASP A 20 -0.66 -9.32 4.68
CA ASP A 20 0.59 -9.44 5.44
C ASP A 20 1.64 -8.47 4.86
N PHE A 21 1.63 -7.22 5.33
CA PHE A 21 2.59 -6.21 4.89
C PHE A 21 4.07 -6.54 5.21
N PRO A 22 4.40 -7.21 6.33
CA PRO A 22 5.73 -7.78 6.53
C PRO A 22 6.17 -8.74 5.40
N GLU A 23 5.30 -9.62 4.93
CA GLU A 23 5.57 -10.51 3.79
C GLU A 23 5.74 -9.73 2.48
N VAL A 24 4.85 -8.77 2.19
CA VAL A 24 4.97 -7.84 1.06
C VAL A 24 6.35 -7.15 1.04
N ARG A 25 6.82 -6.69 2.20
CA ARG A 25 8.13 -6.06 2.34
C ARG A 25 9.29 -7.03 2.09
N ARG A 26 9.15 -8.30 2.49
CA ARG A 26 10.12 -9.38 2.24
C ARG A 26 10.20 -9.74 0.75
N ASP A 27 9.08 -9.67 0.04
CA ASP A 27 8.97 -9.93 -1.42
C ASP A 27 9.57 -8.86 -2.32
N GLY A 28 10.23 -7.86 -1.73
CA GLY A 28 10.94 -6.83 -2.49
C GLY A 28 10.10 -5.61 -2.84
N ILE A 29 8.82 -5.57 -2.44
CA ILE A 29 7.98 -4.38 -2.54
C ILE A 29 8.50 -3.31 -1.58
N ARG A 30 8.43 -2.05 -2.03
CA ARG A 30 8.91 -0.88 -1.27
C ARG A 30 7.87 0.23 -1.16
N ILE A 31 6.87 0.22 -2.03
CA ILE A 31 5.83 1.24 -2.11
C ILE A 31 4.46 0.55 -2.07
N VAL A 32 3.52 1.09 -1.32
CA VAL A 32 2.12 0.68 -1.31
C VAL A 32 1.28 1.93 -1.57
N TYR A 33 0.40 1.87 -2.56
CA TYR A 33 -0.69 2.83 -2.73
C TYR A 33 -1.95 2.23 -2.11
N ILE A 34 -2.64 3.00 -1.25
CA ILE A 34 -3.82 2.54 -0.53
C ILE A 34 -5.00 3.40 -0.97
N LYS A 35 -6.05 2.78 -1.49
CA LYS A 35 -7.31 3.45 -1.80
C LYS A 35 -7.88 4.06 -0.54
N ALA A 36 -8.08 5.37 -0.53
CA ALA A 36 -8.68 6.12 0.57
C ALA A 36 -10.18 6.30 0.39
N SER A 37 -10.65 6.43 -0.85
CA SER A 37 -12.05 6.70 -1.17
C SER A 37 -12.47 6.14 -2.53
N GLU A 38 -13.74 6.26 -2.85
CA GLU A 38 -14.29 6.19 -4.20
C GLU A 38 -15.27 7.35 -4.42
N GLY A 39 -14.90 8.28 -5.30
CA GLY A 39 -15.67 9.52 -5.51
C GLY A 39 -15.71 10.39 -4.25
N ASP A 40 -16.76 11.21 -4.11
CA ASP A 40 -16.79 12.26 -3.08
C ASP A 40 -17.28 11.79 -1.69
N ARG A 41 -17.75 10.54 -1.56
CA ARG A 41 -18.52 10.12 -0.37
C ARG A 41 -18.15 8.76 0.22
N GLU A 42 -17.56 7.88 -0.56
CA GLU A 42 -17.25 6.53 -0.09
C GLU A 42 -15.81 6.50 0.39
N VAL A 43 -15.59 6.25 1.68
CA VAL A 43 -14.24 6.06 2.26
C VAL A 43 -13.97 4.57 2.30
N ASP A 44 -12.78 4.15 1.87
CA ASP A 44 -12.39 2.75 1.96
C ASP A 44 -12.31 2.34 3.44
N PRO A 45 -13.11 1.35 3.88
CA PRO A 45 -13.22 1.00 5.30
C PRO A 45 -11.91 0.47 5.89
N ASP A 46 -10.99 0.03 5.03
CA ASP A 46 -9.74 -0.61 5.41
C ASP A 46 -8.53 0.32 5.28
N PHE A 47 -8.73 1.56 4.80
CA PHE A 47 -7.65 2.54 4.60
C PHE A 47 -6.78 2.72 5.84
N GLU A 48 -7.38 3.02 7.00
CA GLU A 48 -6.64 3.32 8.23
C GLU A 48 -5.86 2.09 8.74
N ARG A 49 -6.45 0.89 8.60
CA ARG A 49 -5.79 -0.37 8.95
C ARG A 49 -4.59 -0.62 8.04
N ASN A 50 -4.82 -0.61 6.73
CA ASN A 50 -3.79 -0.85 5.73
C ASN A 50 -2.65 0.16 5.86
N TYR A 51 -2.96 1.43 6.13
CA TYR A 51 -1.96 2.48 6.35
C TYR A 51 -1.08 2.17 7.56
N ARG A 52 -1.69 1.84 8.71
CA ARG A 52 -0.95 1.55 9.96
C ARG A 52 -0.09 0.30 9.84
N GLU A 53 -0.61 -0.76 9.24
CA GLU A 53 0.10 -2.02 9.07
C GLU A 53 1.26 -1.88 8.06
N ALA A 54 1.03 -1.19 6.93
CA ALA A 54 2.08 -0.90 5.95
C ALA A 54 3.18 0.02 6.54
N GLN A 55 2.79 1.00 7.36
CA GLN A 55 3.74 1.89 8.04
C GLN A 55 4.62 1.11 9.02
N THR A 56 4.01 0.22 9.79
CA THR A 56 4.70 -0.66 10.74
C THR A 56 5.66 -1.62 10.02
N ALA A 57 5.29 -2.09 8.83
CA ALA A 57 6.15 -2.91 7.96
C ALA A 57 7.30 -2.12 7.28
N GLY A 58 7.36 -0.80 7.47
CA GLY A 58 8.41 0.05 6.90
C GLY A 58 8.30 0.22 5.38
N LEU A 59 7.08 0.21 4.83
CA LEU A 59 6.80 0.50 3.43
C LEU A 59 6.59 2.00 3.22
N LYS A 60 6.94 2.50 2.03
CA LYS A 60 6.54 3.86 1.62
C LYS A 60 5.08 3.83 1.22
N ILE A 61 4.30 4.80 1.68
CA ILE A 61 2.85 4.80 1.49
C ILE A 61 2.44 6.01 0.66
N GLY A 62 1.63 5.77 -0.36
CA GLY A 62 0.82 6.78 -1.03
C GLY A 62 -0.66 6.44 -0.84
N SER A 63 -1.53 7.40 -1.10
CA SER A 63 -2.98 7.19 -1.07
C SER A 63 -3.61 7.65 -2.37
N THR A 64 -4.62 6.93 -2.81
CA THR A 64 -5.43 7.24 -3.99
C THR A 64 -6.87 7.54 -3.57
N SER A 65 -7.58 8.31 -4.39
CA SER A 65 -8.98 8.69 -4.16
C SER A 65 -9.97 7.75 -4.81
#